data_AF-A0A7X5X9Y5-F1
#
_entry.id   AF-A0A7X5X9Y5-F1
#
_cell.length_a   1.000
_cell.length_b   1.000
_cell.length_c   1.000
_cell.angle_alpha   90.00
_cell.angle_beta   90.00
_cell.angle_gamma   90.00
#
_symmetry.space_group_name_H-M   'P 1'
#
loop_
_entity.id
_entity.type
_entity.pdbx_description
1 polymer ?
#
loop_
_entity_poly.entity_id
_entity_poly.type
_entity_poly.pdbx_seq_one_letter_code
_entity_poly.pdbx_strand_id
1 'polypeptide(L)'
;MADLLWDDVSCFFDPDLTGSLPDLCVPDASVEDWQAVLDLVEARGWQCQYPEGETVLPVPRAETVLSRPADAECPNLRVWPSADVLAIFRFHVEDEIDFDVDLRELQG
;
A
#
# COMPACT_ATOMS: atom_id res chain seq x y z
N MET A 1 -25.84 -4.19 -14.89
CA MET A 1 -25.62 -3.72 -13.51
C MET A 1 -24.90 -2.39 -13.67
N ALA A 2 -25.37 -1.32 -13.04
CA ALA A 2 -24.57 -0.10 -13.01
C ALA A 2 -23.39 -0.36 -12.06
N ASP A 3 -22.20 0.09 -12.44
CA ASP A 3 -21.03 0.00 -11.57
C ASP A 3 -21.25 0.92 -10.37
N LEU A 4 -20.85 0.46 -9.18
CA LEU A 4 -20.94 1.21 -7.94
C LEU A 4 -19.78 2.20 -7.91
N LEU A 5 -20.08 3.50 -7.78
CA LEU A 5 -19.06 4.54 -7.69
C LEU A 5 -18.67 4.78 -6.23
N TRP A 6 -17.51 5.38 -6.01
CA TRP A 6 -17.06 5.66 -4.65
C TRP A 6 -17.96 6.70 -3.98
N ASP A 7 -18.42 7.71 -4.72
CA ASP A 7 -19.40 8.70 -4.28
C ASP A 7 -20.73 8.08 -3.78
N ASP A 8 -21.10 6.89 -4.26
CA ASP A 8 -22.31 6.19 -3.82
C ASP A 8 -22.16 5.56 -2.42
N VAL A 9 -20.91 5.27 -1.99
CA VAL A 9 -20.62 4.52 -0.76
C VAL A 9 -19.71 5.26 0.23
N SER A 10 -19.12 6.38 -0.15
CA SER A 10 -18.14 7.14 0.64
C SER A 10 -18.65 7.49 2.04
N CYS A 11 -19.96 7.73 2.19
CA CYS A 11 -20.60 7.99 3.49
C CYS A 11 -20.45 6.87 4.54
N PHE A 12 -20.14 5.63 4.13
CA PHE A 12 -19.85 4.52 5.05
C PHE A 12 -18.40 4.51 5.54
N PHE A 13 -17.53 5.32 4.93
CA PHE A 13 -16.09 5.35 5.15
C PHE A 13 -15.61 6.76 5.51
N ASP A 14 -16.41 7.51 6.27
CA ASP A 14 -16.07 8.87 6.70
C ASP A 14 -14.73 8.85 7.49
N PRO A 15 -13.65 9.47 6.97
CA PRO A 15 -12.34 9.43 7.59
C PRO A 15 -12.31 9.96 9.04
N ASP A 16 -13.21 10.88 9.38
CA ASP A 16 -13.31 11.48 10.71
C ASP A 16 -14.06 10.57 11.71
N LEU A 17 -14.83 9.59 11.21
CA LEU A 17 -15.63 8.67 12.03
C LEU A 17 -15.04 7.25 12.08
N THR A 18 -14.57 6.72 10.95
CA THR A 18 -14.10 5.33 10.81
C THR A 18 -12.58 5.21 10.69
N GLY A 19 -11.87 6.34 10.65
CA GLY A 19 -10.44 6.40 10.37
C GLY A 19 -10.14 6.57 8.88
N SER A 20 -8.99 7.17 8.57
CA SER A 20 -8.58 7.56 7.20
C SER A 20 -7.78 6.50 6.45
N LEU A 21 -7.32 5.46 7.15
CA LEU A 21 -6.47 4.40 6.64
C LEU A 21 -7.08 3.06 7.04
N PRO A 22 -8.13 2.59 6.34
CA PRO A 22 -8.65 1.25 6.55
C PRO A 22 -7.58 0.23 6.17
N ASP A 23 -7.34 -0.74 7.04
CA ASP A 23 -6.43 -1.85 6.77
C ASP A 23 -7.03 -2.77 5.69
N LEU A 24 -6.28 -3.03 4.63
CA LEU A 24 -6.57 -4.06 3.63
C LEU A 24 -5.49 -5.15 3.68
N CYS A 25 -5.93 -6.38 3.46
CA CYS A 25 -5.07 -7.55 3.47
C CYS A 25 -5.42 -8.46 2.29
N VAL A 26 -4.41 -8.93 1.56
CA VAL A 26 -4.52 -10.06 0.65
C VAL A 26 -3.85 -11.27 1.34
N PRO A 27 -4.63 -12.22 1.87
CA PRO A 27 -4.08 -13.40 2.53
C PRO A 27 -3.55 -14.41 1.52
N ASP A 28 -2.85 -15.44 2.02
CA ASP A 28 -2.28 -16.54 1.23
C ASP A 28 -1.31 -16.07 0.13
N ALA A 29 -0.57 -15.01 0.41
CA ALA A 29 0.45 -14.45 -0.47
C ALA A 29 1.81 -15.13 -0.28
N SER A 30 2.80 -14.65 -1.03
CA SER A 30 4.18 -15.10 -0.93
C SER A 30 5.16 -13.96 -1.20
N VAL A 31 6.44 -14.21 -0.95
CA VAL A 31 7.52 -13.28 -1.34
C VAL A 31 7.51 -12.97 -2.85
N GLU A 32 7.12 -13.95 -3.68
CA GLU A 32 7.02 -13.76 -5.14
C GLU A 32 5.85 -12.82 -5.50
N ASP A 33 4.73 -12.93 -4.80
CA ASP A 33 3.58 -12.03 -4.98
C ASP A 33 3.91 -10.61 -4.53
N TRP A 34 4.60 -10.46 -3.41
CA TRP A 34 5.16 -9.18 -2.99
C TRP A 34 6.10 -8.59 -4.05
N GLN A 35 6.99 -9.39 -4.63
CA GLN A 35 7.86 -8.93 -5.71
C GLN A 35 7.05 -8.50 -6.94
N ALA A 36 5.98 -9.21 -7.29
CA ALA A 36 5.10 -8.84 -8.39
C ALA A 36 4.41 -7.48 -8.17
N VAL A 37 4.07 -7.11 -6.93
CA VAL A 37 3.58 -5.76 -6.61
C VAL A 37 4.65 -4.71 -6.87
N LEU A 38 5.89 -4.94 -6.41
CA LEU A 38 6.99 -3.99 -6.62
C LEU A 38 7.31 -3.82 -8.11
N ASP A 39 7.36 -4.93 -8.84
CA ASP A 39 7.58 -4.95 -10.29
C ASP A 39 6.45 -4.22 -11.03
N LEU A 40 5.20 -4.34 -10.56
CA LEU A 40 4.07 -3.62 -11.12
C LEU A 40 4.21 -2.10 -10.94
N VAL A 41 4.62 -1.65 -9.74
CA VAL A 41 4.84 -0.23 -9.45
C VAL A 41 5.89 0.35 -10.41
N GLU A 42 7.01 -0.37 -10.58
CA GLU A 42 8.07 0.03 -11.50
C GLU A 42 7.60 0.01 -12.96
N ALA A 43 6.98 -1.08 -13.41
CA ALA A 43 6.52 -1.24 -14.79
C ALA A 43 5.48 -0.20 -15.21
N ARG A 44 4.64 0.25 -14.27
CA ARG A 44 3.66 1.33 -14.49
C ARG A 44 4.26 2.72 -14.37
N GLY A 45 5.47 2.84 -13.81
CA GLY A 45 6.11 4.13 -13.55
C GLY A 45 5.32 4.98 -12.56
N TRP A 46 4.60 4.34 -11.64
CA TRP A 46 3.83 5.05 -10.63
C TRP A 46 4.76 5.83 -9.70
N GLN A 47 4.32 7.01 -9.29
CA GLN A 47 5.03 7.73 -8.24
C GLN A 47 5.01 6.87 -6.99
N CYS A 48 6.18 6.67 -6.38
CA CYS A 48 6.31 5.93 -5.14
C CYS A 48 7.39 6.54 -4.25
N GLN A 49 7.26 6.30 -2.96
CA GLN A 49 8.23 6.70 -1.94
C GLN A 49 8.42 5.56 -0.96
N TYR A 50 9.67 5.24 -0.69
CA TYR A 50 10.07 4.24 0.28
C TYR A 50 10.99 4.89 1.32
N PRO A 51 10.41 5.45 2.40
CA PRO A 51 11.20 6.02 3.49
C PRO A 51 11.80 4.93 4.38
N GLU A 52 13.07 5.10 4.72
CA GLU A 52 13.73 4.44 5.85
C GLU A 52 14.34 5.51 6.75
N GLY A 53 13.86 5.59 7.99
CA GLY A 53 14.16 6.69 8.91
C GLY A 53 13.78 8.06 8.31
N GLU A 54 14.76 8.94 8.15
CA GLU A 54 14.57 10.29 7.59
C GLU A 54 14.88 10.37 6.08
N THR A 55 15.25 9.25 5.45
CA THR A 55 15.70 9.23 4.05
C THR A 55 14.74 8.46 3.16
N VAL A 56 14.47 8.99 1.97
CA VAL A 56 13.75 8.24 0.92
C VAL A 56 14.77 7.47 0.10
N LEU A 57 14.66 6.15 0.11
CA LEU A 57 15.54 5.23 -0.58
C LEU A 57 14.88 4.65 -1.84
N PRO A 58 15.65 4.08 -2.77
CA PRO A 58 15.10 3.26 -3.84
C PRO A 58 14.32 2.07 -3.28
N VAL A 59 13.25 1.67 -3.97
CA VAL A 59 12.46 0.50 -3.59
C VAL A 59 13.35 -0.76 -3.64
N PRO A 60 13.50 -1.51 -2.53
CA PRO A 60 14.33 -2.72 -2.49
C PRO A 60 13.61 -3.91 -3.12
N ARG A 61 14.29 -5.05 -3.25
CA ARG A 61 13.63 -6.33 -3.56
C ARG A 61 12.77 -6.80 -2.39
N ALA A 62 11.68 -7.51 -2.68
CA ALA A 62 10.77 -8.05 -1.66
C ALA A 62 11.50 -8.93 -0.65
N GLU A 63 12.35 -9.84 -1.12
CA GLU A 63 13.17 -10.71 -0.27
C GLU A 63 14.04 -9.92 0.73
N THR A 64 14.55 -8.75 0.32
CA THR A 64 15.47 -7.94 1.13
C THR A 64 14.73 -7.23 2.25
N VAL A 65 13.54 -6.70 1.97
CA VAL A 65 12.74 -5.98 2.97
C VAL A 65 12.01 -6.94 3.90
N LEU A 66 11.49 -8.05 3.40
CA LEU A 66 10.78 -9.07 4.19
C LEU A 66 11.72 -9.91 5.07
N SER A 67 13.00 -10.07 4.70
CA SER A 67 13.98 -10.78 5.53
C SER A 67 14.53 -9.94 6.70
N ARG A 68 14.05 -8.70 6.89
CA ARG A 68 14.53 -7.84 7.96
C ARG A 68 14.14 -8.41 9.34
N PRO A 69 14.97 -8.22 10.36
CA PRO A 69 14.61 -8.60 11.72
C PRO A 69 13.29 -7.92 12.16
N ALA A 70 12.44 -8.64 12.88
CA ALA A 70 11.13 -8.12 13.31
C ALA A 70 11.22 -6.92 14.28
N ASP A 71 12.39 -6.70 14.90
CA ASP A 71 12.70 -5.56 15.76
C ASP A 71 13.32 -4.37 15.01
N ALA A 72 13.60 -4.53 13.72
CA ALA A 72 14.01 -3.42 12.85
C ALA A 72 12.82 -2.50 12.56
N GLU A 73 13.10 -1.28 12.10
CA GLU A 73 12.07 -0.41 11.52
C GLU A 73 11.33 -1.18 10.42
N CYS A 74 9.99 -1.15 10.44
CA CYS A 74 9.15 -1.70 9.39
C CYS A 74 8.81 -0.57 8.41
N PRO A 75 9.60 -0.41 7.32
CA PRO A 75 9.36 0.65 6.36
C PRO A 75 8.06 0.40 5.61
N ASN A 76 7.41 1.47 5.19
CA ASN A 76 6.24 1.39 4.31
C ASN A 76 6.61 1.84 2.90
N LEU A 77 5.92 1.29 1.90
CA LEU A 77 5.99 1.77 0.54
C LEU A 77 4.72 2.56 0.23
N ARG A 78 4.87 3.86 -0.03
CA ARG A 78 3.78 4.73 -0.49
C ARG A 78 3.76 4.71 -2.01
N VAL A 79 2.61 4.41 -2.60
CA VAL A 79 2.42 4.32 -4.04
C VAL A 79 1.23 5.17 -4.44
N TRP A 80 1.34 5.89 -5.54
CA TRP A 80 0.24 6.64 -6.16
C TRP A 80 -0.13 6.03 -7.52
N PRO A 81 -1.06 5.04 -7.57
CA PRO A 81 -1.51 4.42 -8.82
C PRO A 81 -2.23 5.41 -9.75
N SER A 82 -2.84 6.44 -9.17
CA SER A 82 -3.44 7.59 -9.84
C SER A 82 -3.22 8.84 -8.99
N ALA A 83 -3.56 10.02 -9.52
CA ALA A 83 -3.37 11.29 -8.82
C ALA A 83 -4.14 11.39 -7.48
N ASP A 84 -5.26 10.67 -7.38
CA ASP A 84 -6.20 10.72 -6.27
C ASP A 84 -6.21 9.42 -5.45
N VAL A 85 -5.17 8.60 -5.52
CA VAL A 85 -5.11 7.34 -4.74
C VAL A 85 -3.72 7.17 -4.16
N LEU A 86 -3.62 7.15 -2.83
CA LEU A 86 -2.43 6.75 -2.10
C LEU A 86 -2.65 5.37 -1.48
N ALA A 87 -1.88 4.37 -1.94
CA ALA A 87 -1.77 3.06 -1.31
C ALA A 87 -0.48 2.98 -0.46
N ILE A 88 -0.58 2.49 0.77
CA ILE A 88 0.53 2.41 1.73
C ILE A 88 0.76 0.95 2.08
N PHE A 89 1.72 0.30 1.43
CA PHE A 89 2.07 -1.09 1.68
C PHE A 89 2.98 -1.24 2.89
N ARG A 90 2.74 -2.27 3.70
CA ARG A 90 3.51 -2.58 4.91
C ARG A 90 4.13 -3.97 4.80
N PHE A 91 5.45 -4.05 4.87
CA PHE A 91 6.19 -5.31 4.77
C PHE A 91 6.25 -6.02 6.13
N HIS A 92 5.10 -6.46 6.64
CA HIS A 92 5.02 -7.07 7.98
C HIS A 92 5.36 -8.56 7.97
N VAL A 93 4.75 -9.30 7.04
CA VAL A 93 4.91 -10.75 6.87
C VAL A 93 4.94 -11.10 5.38
N GLU A 94 5.49 -12.27 5.05
CA GLU A 94 5.65 -12.71 3.66
C GLU A 94 4.41 -13.35 3.06
N ASP A 95 3.51 -13.86 3.90
CA ASP A 95 2.31 -14.62 3.55
C ASP A 95 1.04 -13.78 3.45
N GLU A 96 1.13 -12.48 3.72
CA GLU A 96 0.03 -11.52 3.60
C GLU A 96 0.54 -10.23 2.96
N ILE A 97 -0.23 -9.66 2.02
CA ILE A 97 0.03 -8.32 1.50
C ILE A 97 -0.87 -7.34 2.24
N ASP A 98 -0.29 -6.66 3.22
CA ASP A 98 -0.95 -5.63 4.00
C ASP A 98 -0.73 -4.24 3.42
N PHE A 99 -1.82 -3.48 3.26
CA PHE A 99 -1.75 -2.11 2.81
C PHE A 99 -2.96 -1.30 3.24
N ASP A 100 -2.79 0.01 3.33
CA ASP A 100 -3.88 0.96 3.53
C ASP A 100 -4.17 1.69 2.21
N VAL A 101 -5.40 2.18 2.03
CA VAL A 101 -5.70 3.24 1.04
C VAL A 101 -6.08 4.51 1.78
N ASP A 102 -5.43 5.64 1.47
CA ASP A 102 -5.76 6.93 2.08
C ASP A 102 -7.08 7.47 1.55
N LEU A 103 -8.12 7.37 2.38
CA LEU A 103 -9.47 7.80 2.04
C LEU A 103 -9.58 9.31 1.83
N ARG A 104 -8.59 10.10 2.27
CA ARG A 104 -8.58 11.55 2.07
C ARG A 104 -8.18 11.92 0.65
N GLU A 105 -7.43 11.06 -0.03
CA GLU A 105 -7.05 11.27 -1.43
C GLU A 105 -8.10 10.68 -2.38
N LEU A 106 -8.80 9.61 -1.98
CA LEU A 106 -9.74 8.86 -2.83
C LEU A 106 -10.91 9.71 -3.35
N GLN A 107 -11.01 9.83 -4.68
CA GLN A 107 -12.11 10.50 -5.40
C GLN A 107 -12.76 9.53 -6.42
N GLY A 108 -14.04 9.74 -6.75
CA GLY A 108 -14.69 9.11 -7.92
C GLY A 108 -16.11 8.60 -7.73
#